data_AF-A0A5R2N6V0-F1
#
_entry.id   AF-A0A5R2N6V0-F1
#
_cell.length_a   1.000
_cell.length_b   1.000
_cell.length_c   1.000
_cell.angle_alpha   90.00
_cell.angle_beta   90.00
_cell.angle_gamma   90.00
#
_symmetry.space_group_name_H-M   'P 1'
#
loop_
_entity.id
_entity.type
_entity.pdbx_description
1 polymer ?
#
loop_
_entity_poly.entity_id
_entity_poly.type
_entity_poly.pdbx_seq_one_letter_code
_entity_poly.pdbx_strand_id
1 'polypeptide(L)' 'MTSKPLHPAIDAFARGAKNGALSRREFLALASAFGASTAVAYGLIGQPVPALADDAAQPRKGGIVRVAM' A
#
# COMPACT_ATOMS: atom_id res chain seq x y z
N MET A 1 -6.59 9.02 16.82
CA MET A 1 -6.79 9.16 15.37
C MET A 1 -6.98 10.64 15.10
N THR A 2 -5.88 11.38 14.95
CA THR A 2 -5.89 12.85 14.94
C THR A 2 -6.69 13.35 13.74
N SER A 3 -7.74 14.13 13.99
CA SER A 3 -8.75 14.58 13.03
C SER A 3 -8.25 15.69 12.09
N LYS A 4 -7.05 15.52 11.51
CA LYS A 4 -6.55 16.43 10.48
C LYS A 4 -7.08 15.96 9.11
N PRO A 5 -7.70 16.84 8.31
CA PRO A 5 -8.16 16.48 6.96
C PRO A 5 -6.99 15.92 6.13
N LEU A 6 -7.29 14.93 5.28
CA LEU A 6 -6.31 14.35 4.36
C LEU A 6 -5.67 15.46 3.51
N HIS A 7 -4.38 15.32 3.25
CA HIS A 7 -3.68 16.28 2.41
C HIS A 7 -4.28 16.31 0.99
N PRO A 8 -4.59 17.48 0.41
CA PRO A 8 -5.29 17.59 -0.88
C PRO A 8 -4.54 16.95 -2.06
N ALA A 9 -3.22 16.78 -1.96
CA ALA A 9 -2.43 16.06 -2.97
C ALA A 9 -2.84 14.59 -3.13
N ILE A 10 -3.45 13.97 -2.11
CA ILE A 10 -3.89 12.58 -2.17
C ILE A 10 -4.93 12.36 -3.27
N ASP A 11 -5.80 13.34 -3.55
CA ASP A 11 -6.80 13.21 -4.62
C ASP A 11 -6.16 13.16 -6.01
N ALA A 12 -5.04 13.84 -6.22
CA ALA A 12 -4.28 13.76 -7.46
C ALA A 12 -3.63 12.37 -7.60
N PHE A 13 -3.03 11.86 -6.52
CA PHE A 13 -2.42 10.52 -6.51
C PHE A 13 -3.46 9.40 -6.67
N ALA A 14 -4.64 9.54 -6.05
CA ALA A 14 -5.73 8.58 -6.17
C ALA A 14 -6.23 8.50 -7.62
N ARG A 15 -6.35 9.65 -8.31
CA ARG A 15 -6.65 9.70 -9.75
C ARG A 15 -5.56 9.07 -10.59
N GLY A 16 -4.29 9.37 -10.31
CA GLY A 16 -3.15 8.74 -10.99
C GLY A 16 -3.13 7.22 -10.84
N ALA A 17 -3.45 6.72 -9.64
CA ALA A 17 -3.54 5.29 -9.34
C ALA A 17 -4.71 4.60 -10.04
N LYS A 18 -5.88 5.27 -10.13
CA LYS A 18 -7.04 4.77 -10.87
C LYS A 18 -6.81 4.72 -12.38
N ASN A 19 -6.09 5.71 -12.91
CA ASN A 19 -5.83 5.83 -14.35
C ASN A 19 -4.60 5.01 -14.80
N GLY A 20 -3.94 4.30 -13.88
CA GLY A 20 -2.75 3.49 -14.18
C GLY A 20 -1.47 4.29 -14.39
N ALA A 21 -1.49 5.62 -14.21
CA ALA A 21 -0.31 6.49 -14.30
C ALA A 21 0.60 6.37 -13.06
N LEU A 22 0.08 5.82 -11.96
CA LEU A 22 0.80 5.62 -10.71
C LEU A 22 0.55 4.20 -10.21
N SER A 23 1.59 3.48 -9.82
CA SER A 23 1.41 2.09 -9.38
C SER A 23 0.71 2.02 -8.01
N ARG A 24 -0.03 0.93 -7.76
CA ARG A 24 -0.71 0.69 -6.47
C ARG A 24 0.24 0.82 -5.29
N ARG A 25 1.47 0.30 -5.40
CA ARG A 25 2.46 0.31 -4.32
C ARG A 25 2.97 1.72 -4.03
N GLU A 26 3.24 2.50 -5.08
CA GLU A 26 3.64 3.91 -4.94
C GLU A 26 2.52 4.74 -4.33
N PHE A 27 1.26 4.52 -4.72
CA PHE A 27 0.12 5.21 -4.12
C PHE A 27 0.04 4.95 -2.62
N LEU A 28 0.16 3.69 -2.20
CA LEU A 28 0.09 3.32 -0.79
C LEU A 28 1.24 3.90 0.03
N ALA A 29 2.45 3.96 -0.55
CA ALA A 29 3.59 4.61 0.08
C ALA A 29 3.33 6.12 0.28
N LEU A 30 2.86 6.81 -0.76
CA LEU A 30 2.52 8.24 -0.68
C LEU A 30 1.37 8.48 0.30
N ALA A 31 0.28 7.74 0.19
CA ALA A 31 -0.89 7.85 1.07
C ALA A 31 -0.47 7.69 2.55
N SER A 32 0.41 6.73 2.86
CA SER A 32 0.92 6.52 4.21
C SER A 32 1.78 7.69 4.69
N ALA A 33 2.64 8.25 3.82
CA ALA A 33 3.45 9.42 4.14
C ALA A 33 2.61 10.67 4.42
N PHE A 34 1.47 10.83 3.73
CA PHE A 34 0.51 11.92 3.97
C PHE A 34 -0.47 11.63 5.12
N GLY A 35 -0.31 10.53 5.85
CA GLY A 35 -1.10 10.21 7.03
C GLY A 35 -2.45 9.54 6.75
N ALA A 36 -2.69 9.06 5.53
CA ALA A 36 -3.86 8.23 5.25
C ALA A 36 -3.64 6.83 5.83
N SER A 37 -4.66 6.31 6.53
CA SER A 37 -4.66 4.91 6.93
C SER A 37 -4.79 4.00 5.72
N THR A 38 -4.36 2.74 5.86
CA THR A 38 -4.47 1.73 4.79
C THR A 38 -5.91 1.56 4.30
N ALA A 39 -6.88 1.53 5.22
CA ALA A 39 -8.30 1.45 4.89
C ALA A 39 -8.78 2.62 4.03
N VAL A 40 -8.37 3.85 4.37
CA VAL A 40 -8.70 5.06 3.58
C VAL A 40 -8.04 4.99 2.20
N ALA A 41 -6.77 4.62 2.14
CA ALA A 41 -6.04 4.52 0.88
C ALA A 41 -6.70 3.52 -0.09
N TYR A 42 -7.08 2.31 0.39
CA TYR A 42 -7.78 1.33 -0.45
C TYR A 42 -9.16 1.82 -0.91
N GLY A 43 -9.90 2.48 -0.03
CA GLY A 43 -11.18 3.11 -0.38
C GLY A 43 -11.05 4.17 -1.46
N LEU A 44 -9.99 5.00 -1.39
CA LEU A 44 -9.74 6.06 -2.36
C LEU A 44 -9.52 5.53 -3.78
N ILE A 45 -8.82 4.41 -3.93
CA ILE A 45 -8.52 3.80 -5.24
C ILE A 45 -9.54 2.74 -5.66
N GLY A 46 -10.54 2.43 -4.82
CA GLY A 46 -11.55 1.40 -5.11
C GLY A 46 -10.97 -0.01 -5.25
N GLN A 47 -9.79 -0.27 -4.68
CA GLN A 47 -9.18 -1.60 -4.70
C GLN A 47 -9.66 -2.41 -3.50
N PRO A 48 -9.87 -3.73 -3.68
CA PRO A 48 -10.05 -4.61 -2.54
C PRO A 48 -8.84 -4.48 -1.60
N VAL A 49 -9.13 -4.48 -0.29
CA VAL A 49 -8.11 -4.66 0.73
C VAL A 49 -7.34 -5.93 0.34
N PRO A 50 -5.99 -5.91 0.30
CA PRO A 50 -5.23 -7.11 0.01
C PRO A 50 -5.71 -8.20 0.95
N ALA A 51 -5.94 -9.40 0.41
CA ALA A 51 -6.11 -10.56 1.26
C ALA A 51 -4.95 -10.53 2.27
N LEU A 52 -5.28 -10.65 3.56
CA LEU A 52 -4.29 -11.07 4.54
C LEU A 52 -3.59 -12.26 3.90
N ALA A 53 -2.25 -12.26 3.86
CA ALA A 53 -1.53 -13.39 3.32
C ALA A 53 -2.10 -14.62 4.01
N ASP A 54 -2.82 -15.45 3.24
CA ASP A 54 -3.49 -16.62 3.80
C ASP A 54 -2.42 -17.39 4.58
N ASP A 55 -2.67 -17.69 5.85
CA ASP A 55 -1.86 -18.66 6.60
C ASP A 55 -1.80 -20.02 5.85
N ALA A 56 -2.70 -20.22 4.87
CA ALA A 56 -2.73 -21.36 3.95
C ALA A 56 -1.58 -21.38 2.93
N ALA A 57 -0.94 -20.24 2.64
CA ALA A 57 0.31 -20.23 1.87
C ALA A 57 1.46 -20.33 2.87
N GLN A 58 1.75 -21.55 3.35
CA GLN A 58 2.94 -21.83 4.17
C GLN A 58 4.13 -21.04 3.59
N PRO A 59 4.74 -20.11 4.35
CA PRO A 59 5.86 -19.33 3.86
C PRO A 59 6.95 -20.31 3.41
N ARG A 60 7.27 -20.27 2.11
CA ARG A 60 8.21 -21.23 1.53
C ARG A 60 9.59 -20.94 2.12
N LYS A 61 10.12 -21.86 2.90
CA LYS A 61 11.44 -21.72 3.55
C LYS A 61 12.49 -21.46 2.46
N GLY A 62 13.16 -20.31 2.53
CA GLY A 62 14.25 -19.97 1.63
C GLY A 62 15.50 -20.84 1.86
N GLY A 63 16.47 -20.73 0.94
CA GLY A 63 17.77 -21.39 1.07
C GLY A 63 18.66 -20.75 2.15
N ILE A 64 19.73 -21.46 2.53
CA ILE A 64 20.74 -20.95 3.46
C ILE A 64 21.76 -20.14 2.66
N VAL A 65 21.84 -18.83 2.91
CA VAL A 65 22.91 -17.99 2.33
C VAL A 65 24.16 -18.18 3.17
N ARG A 66 25.21 -18.77 2.58
CA ARG A 66 26.54 -18.85 3.20
C ARG A 66 27.39 -17.70 2.68
N VAL A 67 27.78 -16.78 3.57
CA VAL A 67 28.73 -15.70 3.28
C VAL A 67 30.05 -16.07 3.95
N ALA A 68 31.13 -16.17 3.16
CA ALA A 68 32.49 -16.24 3.68
C ALA A 68 33.11 -14.85 3.52
N MET A 69 33.77 -14.37 4.59
CA MET A 69 34.60 -13.18 4.57
C MET A 69 36.03 -13.56 4.20
#